data_AF-A0A971X4K5-F1
#
_entry.id   AF-A0A971X4K5-F1
#
_cell.length_a   1.000
_cell.length_b   1.000
_cell.length_c   1.000
_cell.angle_alpha   90.00
_cell.angle_beta   90.00
_cell.angle_gamma   90.00
#
_symmetry.space_group_name_H-M   'P 1'
#
loop_
_entity.id
_entity.type
_entity.pdbx_description
1 polymer ?
#
loop_
_entity_poly.entity_id
_entity_poly.type
_entity_poly.pdbx_seq_one_letter_code
_entity_poly.pdbx_strand_id
1 'polypeptide(L)'
;MRNLSLYALVAVSAAIGLWLLAAAPRIELAQTQLDNALARIESAERLDAERIAVIEAQAGQLSNLLVAETKNRELLAQIASQGRAHTQALQELKRHDAQIIDYLRQPVPADLGRLYQRTETTDPASYRKQVGLPADSVRAAGPDDDRHE
;
A
#
# COMPACT_ATOMS: atom_id res chain seq x y z
N MET A 1 34.47 78.07 56.77
CA MET A 1 34.53 76.68 56.26
C MET A 1 33.20 75.91 56.40
N ARG A 2 32.43 76.07 57.50
CA ARG A 2 31.15 75.35 57.74
C ARG A 2 30.03 75.55 56.70
N ASN A 3 30.00 76.69 56.03
CA ASN A 3 28.94 76.98 55.03
C ASN A 3 29.25 76.31 53.69
N LEU A 4 30.52 76.10 53.37
CA LEU A 4 30.99 75.51 52.11
C LEU A 4 30.67 74.01 52.04
N SER A 5 30.75 73.31 53.18
CA SER A 5 30.33 71.90 53.29
C SER A 5 28.81 71.73 53.14
N LEU A 6 28.00 72.70 53.56
CA LEU A 6 26.56 72.66 53.38
C LEU A 6 26.16 72.84 51.90
N TYR A 7 26.78 73.79 51.20
CA TYR A 7 26.55 73.97 49.76
C TYR A 7 27.02 72.77 48.94
N ALA A 8 28.16 72.17 49.30
CA ALA A 8 28.64 70.95 48.64
C ALA A 8 27.65 69.79 48.80
N LEU A 9 27.07 69.62 49.99
CA LEU A 9 26.09 68.55 50.25
C LEU A 9 24.78 68.76 49.47
N VAL A 10 24.32 70.01 49.39
CA VAL A 10 23.15 70.37 48.56
C VAL A 10 23.44 70.14 47.07
N ALA A 11 24.60 70.56 46.58
CA ALA A 11 24.99 70.34 45.18
C ALA A 11 25.07 68.86 44.81
N VAL A 12 25.60 68.01 45.69
CA VAL A 12 25.65 66.55 45.49
C VAL A 12 24.24 65.94 45.48
N SER A 13 23.37 66.34 46.41
CA SER A 13 21.98 65.86 46.44
C SER A 13 21.19 66.25 45.19
N ALA A 14 21.40 67.47 44.67
CA ALA A 14 20.79 67.95 43.44
C ALA A 14 21.30 67.20 42.21
N ALA A 15 22.61 66.90 42.15
CA ALA A 15 23.19 66.11 41.07
C ALA A 15 22.65 64.67 41.06
N ILE A 16 22.50 64.04 42.22
CA ILE A 16 21.90 62.70 42.35
C ILE A 16 20.42 62.71 41.93
N GLY A 17 19.66 63.71 42.37
CA GLY A 17 18.25 63.87 41.98
C GLY A 17 18.08 64.04 40.48
N LEU A 18 18.93 64.85 39.84
CA LEU A 18 18.94 65.03 38.38
C LEU A 18 19.34 63.75 37.63
N TRP A 19 20.29 62.98 38.16
CA TRP A 19 20.71 61.72 37.55
C TRP A 19 19.62 60.65 37.63
N LEU A 20 18.92 60.54 38.77
CA LEU A 20 17.80 59.62 38.94
C LEU A 20 16.63 59.97 38.02
N LEU A 21 16.31 61.25 37.85
CA LEU A 21 15.24 61.71 36.95
C LEU A 21 15.57 61.38 35.48
N ALA A 22 16.83 61.50 35.09
CA ALA A 22 17.31 61.17 33.74
C ALA A 22 17.45 59.65 33.50
N ALA A 23 17.68 58.86 34.56
CA ALA A 23 17.83 57.41 34.48
C ALA A 23 16.48 56.66 34.53
N ALA A 24 15.47 57.20 35.22
CA ALA A 24 14.13 56.63 35.33
C ALA A 24 13.49 56.21 33.99
N PRO A 25 13.45 57.06 32.93
CA PRO A 25 12.82 56.67 31.66
C PRO A 25 13.55 55.52 30.95
N ARG A 26 14.83 55.28 31.24
CA ARG A 26 15.61 54.19 30.61
C ARG A 26 15.26 52.82 31.20
N ILE A 27 14.86 52.78 32.47
CA ILE A 27 14.48 51.54 33.15
C ILE A 27 13.13 51.06 32.63
N GLU A 28 12.17 51.97 32.44
CA GLU A 28 10.88 51.67 31.82
C GLU A 28 11.05 51.22 30.35
N LEU A 29 11.95 51.86 29.61
CA LEU A 29 12.25 51.46 28.23
C LEU A 29 12.89 50.05 28.17
N ALA A 30 13.77 49.73 29.12
CA ALA A 30 14.37 48.40 29.20
C ALA A 30 13.36 47.31 29.59
N GLN A 31 12.44 47.62 30.51
CA GLN A 31 11.36 46.70 30.90
C GLN A 31 10.40 46.46 29.74
N THR A 32 9.94 47.50 29.06
CA THR A 32 9.07 47.35 27.89
C THR A 32 9.73 46.57 26.75
N GLN A 33 11.04 46.73 26.53
CA GLN A 33 11.77 45.91 25.56
C GLN A 33 11.84 44.44 25.96
N LEU A 34 12.06 44.17 27.26
CA LEU A 34 12.06 42.81 27.80
C LEU A 34 10.67 42.17 27.64
N ASP A 35 9.61 42.85 28.04
CA ASP A 35 8.23 42.36 27.94
C ASP A 35 7.84 42.07 26.48
N ASN A 36 8.22 42.96 25.57
CA ASN A 36 8.01 42.75 24.13
C ASN A 36 8.81 41.57 23.59
N ALA A 37 10.06 41.38 24.05
CA ALA A 37 10.87 40.23 23.66
C ALA A 37 10.28 38.92 24.18
N LEU A 38 9.80 38.89 25.43
CA LEU A 38 9.13 37.74 26.02
C LEU A 38 7.83 37.40 25.27
N ALA A 39 7.00 38.40 24.97
CA ALA A 39 5.77 38.20 24.18
C ALA A 39 6.06 37.69 22.76
N ARG A 40 7.16 38.13 22.14
CA ARG A 40 7.62 37.62 20.84
C ARG A 40 8.08 36.16 20.91
N ILE A 41 8.79 35.78 21.97
CA ILE A 41 9.21 34.38 22.16
C ILE A 41 7.98 33.51 22.37
N GLU A 42 7.05 33.90 23.25
CA GLU A 42 5.84 33.13 23.51
C GLU A 42 4.95 32.97 22.25
N SER A 43 4.81 34.04 21.45
CA SER A 43 4.07 33.95 20.18
C SER A 43 4.79 33.08 19.14
N ALA A 44 6.13 33.12 19.10
CA ALA A 44 6.91 32.24 18.23
C ALA A 44 6.78 30.76 18.65
N GLU A 45 6.85 30.45 19.94
CA GLU A 45 6.67 29.10 20.47
C GLU A 45 5.28 28.54 20.13
N ARG A 46 4.23 29.36 20.23
CA ARG A 46 2.86 28.96 19.83
C ARG A 46 2.77 28.64 18.35
N LEU A 47 3.35 29.49 17.49
CA LEU A 47 3.37 29.28 16.04
C LEU A 47 4.18 28.03 15.67
N ASP A 48 5.30 27.78 16.35
CA ASP A 48 6.11 26.58 16.12
C ASP A 48 5.38 25.32 16.56
N ALA A 49 4.69 25.34 17.70
CA ALA A 49 3.85 24.23 18.15
C ALA A 49 2.72 23.91 17.14
N GLU A 50 2.07 24.94 16.59
CA GLU A 50 1.04 24.77 15.55
C GLU A 50 1.63 24.18 14.27
N ARG A 51 2.80 24.66 13.83
CA ARG A 51 3.50 24.13 12.65
C ARG A 51 3.92 22.68 12.82
N ILE A 52 4.44 22.31 13.99
CA ILE A 52 4.81 20.93 14.30
C ILE A 52 3.60 20.02 14.20
N ALA A 53 2.46 20.42 14.78
CA ALA A 53 1.22 19.65 14.71
C ALA A 53 0.73 19.46 13.26
N VAL A 54 0.83 20.50 12.43
CA VAL A 54 0.47 20.40 11.00
C VAL A 54 1.41 19.47 10.24
N ILE A 55 2.73 19.55 10.47
CA ILE A 55 3.72 18.69 9.83
C ILE A 55 3.48 17.23 10.22
N GLU A 56 3.20 16.94 11.49
CA GLU A 56 2.91 15.60 11.96
C GLU A 56 1.63 15.03 11.33
N ALA A 57 0.57 15.84 11.23
CA ALA A 57 -0.66 15.46 10.53
C ALA A 57 -0.40 15.18 9.03
N GLN A 58 0.41 16.00 8.36
CA GLN A 58 0.76 15.81 6.95
C GLN A 58 1.65 14.57 6.73
N ALA A 59 2.58 14.29 7.64
CA ALA A 59 3.42 13.10 7.58
C ALA A 59 2.59 11.80 7.65
N GLY A 60 1.55 11.78 8.50
CA GLY A 60 0.59 10.68 8.57
C GLY A 60 -0.25 10.51 7.29
N GLN A 61 -0.59 11.61 6.61
CA GLN A 61 -1.29 11.54 5.32
C GLN A 61 -0.39 11.02 4.20
N LEU A 62 0.87 11.46 4.15
CA LEU A 62 1.87 11.00 3.18
C LEU A 62 2.16 9.51 3.32
N SER A 63 2.27 8.98 4.53
CA SER A 63 2.50 7.55 4.73
C SER A 63 1.33 6.70 4.22
N ASN A 64 0.09 7.13 4.47
CA ASN A 64 -1.10 6.46 3.95
C ASN A 64 -1.17 6.49 2.41
N LEU A 65 -0.77 7.60 1.79
CA LEU A 65 -0.71 7.71 0.33
C LEU A 65 0.35 6.78 -0.26
N LEU A 66 1.53 6.68 0.36
CA LEU A 66 2.57 5.75 -0.09
C LEU A 66 2.10 4.29 -0.01
N VAL A 67 1.43 3.90 1.08
CA VAL A 67 0.85 2.55 1.21
C VAL A 67 -0.22 2.29 0.14
N ALA A 68 -1.06 3.29 -0.15
CA ALA A 68 -2.06 3.18 -1.20
C ALA A 68 -1.42 3.03 -2.59
N GLU A 69 -0.35 3.78 -2.87
CA GLU A 69 0.39 3.71 -4.13
C GLU A 69 1.08 2.36 -4.31
N THR A 70 1.74 1.84 -3.25
CA THR A 70 2.37 0.50 -3.32
C THR A 70 1.34 -0.59 -3.58
N LYS A 71 0.19 -0.53 -2.90
CA LYS A 71 -0.92 -1.47 -3.11
C LYS A 71 -1.49 -1.35 -4.52
N ASN A 72 -1.60 -0.14 -5.07
CA ASN A 72 -2.07 0.07 -6.44
C ASN A 72 -1.11 -0.56 -7.46
N ARG A 73 0.20 -0.34 -7.30
CA ARG A 73 1.23 -0.94 -8.16
C ARG A 73 1.20 -2.48 -8.10
N GLU A 74 1.03 -3.04 -6.90
CA GLU A 74 0.88 -4.48 -6.70
C GLU A 74 -0.35 -5.03 -7.43
N LEU A 75 -1.51 -4.38 -7.28
CA LEU A 75 -2.74 -4.76 -7.98
C LEU A 75 -2.58 -4.71 -9.50
N LEU A 76 -1.94 -3.67 -10.03
CA LEU A 76 -1.66 -3.56 -11.47
C LEU A 76 -0.73 -4.68 -11.96
N ALA A 77 0.31 -5.01 -11.19
CA ALA A 77 1.20 -6.12 -11.51
C ALA A 77 0.45 -7.46 -11.50
N GLN A 78 -0.41 -7.70 -10.50
CA GLN A 78 -1.22 -8.90 -10.38
C GLN A 78 -2.22 -9.04 -11.53
N ILE A 79 -2.91 -7.96 -11.90
CA ILE A 79 -3.83 -7.93 -13.05
C ILE A 79 -3.07 -8.23 -14.34
N ALA A 80 -1.88 -7.65 -14.53
CA ALA A 80 -1.07 -7.91 -15.71
C ALA A 80 -0.61 -9.38 -15.79
N SER A 81 -0.20 -9.98 -14.67
CA SER A 81 0.19 -11.39 -14.64
C SER A 81 -0.99 -12.33 -14.87
N GLN A 82 -2.13 -12.05 -14.22
CA GLN A 82 -3.35 -12.84 -14.38
C GLN A 82 -3.89 -12.73 -15.81
N GLY A 83 -3.88 -11.54 -16.41
CA GLY A 83 -4.31 -11.33 -17.79
C GLY A 83 -3.50 -12.16 -18.80
N ARG A 84 -2.17 -12.23 -18.61
CA ARG A 84 -1.31 -13.09 -19.45
C ARG A 84 -1.63 -14.57 -19.23
N ALA A 85 -1.74 -15.02 -17.98
CA ALA A 85 -2.06 -16.40 -17.65
C ALA A 85 -3.43 -16.82 -18.21
N HIS A 86 -4.46 -15.98 -18.08
CA HIS A 86 -5.78 -16.21 -18.66
C HIS A 86 -5.75 -16.28 -20.17
N THR A 87 -4.99 -15.39 -20.82
CA THR A 87 -4.84 -15.41 -22.28
C THR A 87 -4.19 -16.71 -22.75
N GLN A 88 -3.13 -17.16 -22.06
CA GLN A 88 -2.47 -18.43 -22.35
C GLN A 88 -3.40 -19.63 -22.12
N ALA A 89 -4.12 -19.65 -21.01
CA ALA A 89 -5.09 -20.71 -20.70
C ALA A 89 -6.20 -20.79 -21.75
N LEU A 90 -6.72 -19.65 -22.21
CA LEU A 90 -7.72 -19.61 -23.29
C LEU A 90 -7.14 -20.08 -24.63
N GLN A 91 -5.89 -19.74 -24.94
CA GLN A 91 -5.23 -20.24 -26.15
C GLN A 91 -5.02 -21.76 -26.08
N GLU A 92 -4.64 -22.28 -24.91
CA GLU A 92 -4.49 -23.72 -24.71
C GLU A 92 -5.81 -24.44 -24.87
N LEU A 93 -6.87 -23.97 -24.21
CA LEU A 93 -8.22 -24.52 -24.33
C LEU A 93 -8.67 -24.56 -25.79
N LYS A 94 -8.44 -23.48 -26.53
CA LYS A 94 -8.76 -23.42 -27.97
C LYS A 94 -7.97 -24.42 -28.80
N ARG A 95 -6.69 -24.65 -28.48
CA ARG A 95 -5.86 -25.67 -29.17
C ARG A 95 -6.36 -27.08 -28.87
N HIS A 96 -6.66 -27.37 -27.61
CA HIS A 96 -7.25 -28.65 -27.20
C HIS A 96 -8.60 -28.90 -27.87
N ASP A 97 -9.49 -27.90 -27.92
CA ASP A 97 -10.78 -28.02 -28.59
C ASP A 97 -10.62 -28.37 -30.08
N ALA A 98 -9.66 -27.74 -30.77
CA ALA A 98 -9.36 -28.06 -32.16
C ALA A 98 -8.86 -29.50 -32.32
N GLN A 99 -7.94 -29.95 -31.45
CA GLN A 99 -7.42 -31.32 -31.45
C GLN A 99 -8.52 -32.35 -31.19
N ILE A 100 -9.44 -32.07 -30.25
CA ILE A 100 -10.57 -32.96 -29.95
C ILE A 100 -11.49 -33.07 -31.17
N ILE A 101 -11.81 -31.95 -31.82
CA ILE A 101 -12.62 -31.96 -33.04
C ILE A 101 -11.96 -32.80 -34.13
N ASP A 102 -10.65 -32.63 -34.34
CA ASP A 102 -9.90 -33.39 -35.33
C ASP A 102 -9.84 -34.89 -34.99
N TYR A 103 -9.66 -35.23 -33.73
CA TYR A 103 -9.73 -36.62 -33.25
C TYR A 103 -11.12 -37.23 -33.52
N LEU A 104 -12.19 -36.50 -33.19
CA LEU A 104 -13.57 -36.96 -33.41
C LEU A 104 -13.94 -37.08 -34.89
N ARG A 105 -13.22 -36.40 -35.79
CA ARG A 105 -13.39 -36.55 -37.25
C ARG A 105 -12.70 -37.79 -37.80
N GLN A 106 -11.75 -38.38 -37.08
CA GLN A 106 -11.07 -39.59 -37.55
C GLN A 106 -12.06 -40.77 -37.54
N PRO A 107 -12.08 -41.59 -38.60
CA PRO A 107 -12.94 -42.76 -38.63
C PRO A 107 -12.51 -43.73 -37.51
N VAL A 108 -13.50 -44.31 -36.82
CA VAL A 108 -13.24 -45.34 -35.82
C VAL A 108 -12.50 -46.51 -36.49
N PRO A 109 -11.37 -46.98 -35.93
CA PRO A 109 -10.63 -48.09 -36.52
C PRO A 109 -11.53 -49.30 -36.77
N ALA A 110 -11.46 -49.85 -37.98
CA ALA A 110 -12.35 -50.94 -38.41
C ALA A 110 -12.25 -52.18 -37.50
N ASP A 111 -11.08 -52.44 -36.92
CA ASP A 111 -10.85 -53.58 -36.03
C ASP A 111 -11.60 -53.41 -34.69
N LEU A 112 -11.70 -52.18 -34.17
CA LEU A 112 -12.53 -51.86 -33.02
C LEU A 112 -14.02 -51.95 -33.37
N GLY A 113 -14.40 -51.47 -34.57
CA GLY A 113 -15.76 -51.59 -35.07
C GLY A 113 -16.22 -53.05 -35.13
N ARG A 114 -15.36 -53.98 -35.56
CA ARG A 114 -15.61 -55.43 -35.57
C ARG A 114 -15.68 -56.04 -34.17
N LEU A 115 -14.83 -55.60 -33.25
CA LEU A 115 -14.80 -56.11 -31.87
C LEU A 115 -16.12 -55.83 -31.12
N TYR A 116 -16.71 -54.66 -31.38
CA TYR A 116 -17.98 -54.23 -30.79
C TYR A 116 -19.18 -54.42 -31.72
N GLN A 117 -18.99 -55.04 -32.89
CA GLN A 117 -20.06 -55.29 -33.84
C GLN A 117 -21.05 -56.27 -33.22
N ARG A 118 -22.21 -55.76 -32.79
CA ARG A 118 -23.30 -56.60 -32.32
C ARG A 118 -24.05 -57.19 -33.51
N THR A 119 -24.44 -58.45 -33.38
CA THR A 119 -25.39 -59.08 -34.31
C THR A 119 -26.73 -58.34 -34.22
N GLU A 120 -27.29 -57.92 -35.36
CA GLU A 120 -28.65 -57.36 -35.39
C GLU A 120 -29.62 -58.39 -34.77
N THR A 121 -30.25 -58.02 -33.66
CA THR A 121 -31.24 -58.84 -32.97
C THR A 121 -32.48 -58.01 -32.66
N THR A 122 -33.63 -58.54 -33.06
CA THR A 122 -34.96 -57.94 -32.80
C THR A 122 -35.46 -58.28 -31.39
N ASP A 123 -34.73 -59.12 -30.64
CA ASP A 123 -35.11 -59.57 -29.30
C ASP A 123 -34.47 -58.69 -28.20
N PRO A 124 -35.27 -57.96 -27.39
CA PRO A 124 -34.79 -57.14 -26.27
C PRO A 124 -34.02 -57.92 -25.19
N ALA A 125 -34.29 -59.21 -25.02
CA ALA A 125 -33.61 -60.04 -24.01
C ALA A 125 -32.15 -60.34 -24.39
N SER A 126 -31.88 -60.38 -25.69
CA SER A 126 -30.53 -60.60 -26.24
C SER A 126 -29.56 -59.44 -25.93
N TYR A 127 -30.04 -58.25 -25.58
CA TYR A 127 -29.19 -57.09 -25.23
C TYR A 127 -28.53 -57.21 -23.85
N ARG A 128 -29.03 -58.08 -22.96
CA ARG A 128 -28.55 -58.22 -21.58
C ARG A 128 -27.43 -59.24 -21.38
N LYS A 129 -27.00 -59.96 -22.42
CA LYS A 129 -25.84 -60.86 -22.30
C LYS A 129 -24.59 -60.02 -22.05
N GLN A 130 -24.12 -60.04 -20.81
CA GLN A 130 -22.81 -59.54 -20.42
C GLN A 130 -21.75 -60.35 -21.17
N VAL A 131 -21.29 -59.83 -22.31
CA VAL A 131 -20.01 -60.22 -22.86
C VAL A 131 -18.97 -59.63 -21.91
N GLY A 132 -18.35 -60.49 -21.09
CA GLY A 132 -17.30 -60.07 -20.18
C GLY A 132 -16.20 -59.36 -20.95
N LEU A 133 -15.98 -58.08 -20.65
CA LEU A 133 -14.83 -57.37 -21.20
C LEU A 133 -13.56 -58.05 -20.68
N PRO A 134 -12.54 -58.26 -21.53
CA PRO A 134 -11.23 -58.72 -21.08
C PRO A 134 -10.71 -57.79 -19.98
N ALA A 135 -10.20 -58.36 -18.89
CA ALA A 135 -9.74 -57.63 -17.70
C ALA A 135 -8.57 -56.65 -17.94
N ASP A 136 -8.06 -56.55 -19.17
CA ASP A 136 -6.91 -55.75 -19.57
C ASP A 136 -7.28 -54.45 -20.31
N SER A 137 -8.55 -54.06 -20.32
CA SER A 137 -8.95 -52.84 -21.02
C SER A 137 -8.63 -51.58 -20.19
N VAL A 138 -7.63 -50.86 -20.69
CA VAL A 138 -7.35 -49.42 -20.51
C VAL A 138 -6.78 -49.04 -19.12
N ARG A 139 -5.49 -48.70 -19.10
CA ARG A 139 -4.88 -47.96 -17.98
C ARG A 139 -5.66 -46.67 -17.78
N ALA A 140 -6.16 -46.45 -16.56
CA ALA A 140 -6.84 -45.23 -16.19
C ALA A 140 -5.97 -44.01 -16.54
N ALA A 141 -6.55 -43.02 -17.22
CA ALA A 141 -5.94 -41.70 -17.37
C ALA A 141 -5.90 -41.04 -15.99
N GLY A 142 -4.85 -41.33 -15.22
CA GLY A 142 -4.46 -40.60 -14.02
C GLY A 142 -3.42 -39.53 -14.38
N PRO A 143 -3.32 -38.46 -13.57
CA PRO A 143 -2.50 -37.31 -13.91
C PRO A 143 -1.02 -37.72 -13.96
N ASP A 144 -0.33 -37.26 -14.99
CA ASP A 144 1.14 -37.27 -15.03
C ASP A 144 1.63 -36.39 -13.87
N ASP A 145 1.92 -37.04 -12.74
CA ASP A 145 2.70 -36.49 -11.63
C ASP A 145 4.17 -36.48 -12.06
N ASP A 146 4.49 -35.62 -13.04
CA ASP A 146 5.86 -35.20 -13.32
C ASP A 146 6.29 -34.21 -12.24
N ARG A 147 6.53 -34.72 -11.04
CA ARG A 147 7.44 -34.10 -10.08
C ARG A 147 8.83 -34.66 -10.32
N HIS A 148 9.57 -33.96 -11.17
CA HIS A 148 11.01 -33.89 -11.00
C HIS A 148 11.30 -33.01 -9.79
N GLU A 149 11.62 -33.64 -8.66
CA GLU A 149 12.67 -33.27 -7.69
C GLU A 149 12.88 -34.39 -6.66
#